data_AF-A0A1I2EKF5-F1
#
_entry.id   AF-A0A1I2EKF5-F1
#
_cell.length_a   1.000
_cell.length_b   1.000
_cell.length_c   1.000
_cell.angle_alpha   90.00
_cell.angle_beta   90.00
_cell.angle_gamma   90.00
#
_symmetry.space_group_name_H-M   'P 1'
#
loop_
_entity.id
_entity.type
_entity.pdbx_description
1 polymer ?
#
loop_
_entity_poly.entity_id
_entity_poly.type
_entity_poly.pdbx_seq_one_letter_code
_entity_poly.pdbx_strand_id
1 'polypeptide(L)'
;MRGEPYDASAAYGHRFNEDIAAYIDDRPVDEAMLARVTRLPTEPAADLVFVIWPHFDGESDEFELTDLSGLDRLPALAELFAEVHREADLAVVARCAHLTSVSLDCRVPLDLSPLAAARGLRTLELLRAENVADLAALRSLPELATLHLHGDPQALDLRPLLDMPALSSFARLRTAFAEGTNPAALAFGDDALVLAALFVRGIAVATR
;
A
#
# COMPACT_ATOMS: atom_id res chain seq x y z
N MET A 1 25.99 -16.43 -43.23
CA MET A 1 25.79 -16.65 -41.79
C MET A 1 24.71 -15.70 -41.31
N ARG A 2 23.46 -16.19 -41.20
CA ARG A 2 22.36 -15.50 -40.50
C ARG A 2 22.14 -16.31 -39.23
N GLY A 3 22.35 -15.67 -38.07
CA GLY A 3 22.07 -16.29 -36.78
C GLY A 3 20.56 -16.47 -36.63
N GLU A 4 20.16 -17.64 -36.16
CA GLU A 4 18.77 -17.88 -35.77
C GLU A 4 18.39 -17.02 -34.56
N PRO A 5 17.14 -16.58 -34.44
CA PRO A 5 16.70 -15.76 -33.31
C PRO A 5 16.75 -16.60 -32.03
N TYR A 6 17.33 -16.01 -30.98
CA TYR A 6 17.38 -16.55 -29.64
C TYR A 6 15.95 -16.70 -29.08
N ASP A 7 15.51 -17.94 -28.89
CA ASP A 7 14.22 -18.27 -28.26
C ASP A 7 14.35 -18.18 -26.74
N ALA A 8 13.92 -17.04 -26.19
CA ALA A 8 13.92 -16.78 -24.74
C ALA A 8 12.79 -17.53 -23.99
N SER A 9 11.86 -18.20 -24.70
CA SER A 9 10.74 -18.91 -24.05
C SER A 9 11.16 -20.22 -23.37
N ALA A 10 12.28 -20.81 -23.80
CA ALA A 10 12.75 -22.10 -23.27
C ALA A 10 13.53 -21.99 -21.95
N ALA A 11 13.89 -20.78 -21.49
CA ALA A 11 14.77 -20.60 -20.33
C ALA A 11 14.03 -20.31 -19.01
N TYR A 12 12.75 -19.88 -19.04
CA TYR A 12 12.05 -19.41 -17.84
C TYR A 12 10.61 -19.89 -17.64
N GLY A 13 10.03 -20.68 -18.55
CA GLY A 13 8.64 -21.13 -18.44
C GLY A 13 8.53 -22.63 -18.15
N HIS A 14 7.66 -23.01 -17.21
CA HIS A 14 7.08 -24.35 -17.03
C HIS A 14 7.74 -25.36 -16.07
N ARG A 15 8.70 -24.97 -15.24
CA ARG A 15 9.03 -25.72 -14.01
C ARG A 15 8.58 -25.01 -12.73
N PHE A 16 7.43 -24.34 -12.81
CA PHE A 16 6.50 -24.34 -11.69
C PHE A 16 6.13 -25.81 -11.47
N ASN A 17 6.94 -26.48 -10.66
CA ASN A 17 7.08 -27.93 -10.56
C ASN A 17 5.69 -28.57 -10.36
N GLU A 18 5.30 -29.56 -11.17
CA GLU A 18 4.04 -30.31 -10.95
C GLU A 18 4.00 -30.89 -9.52
N ASP A 19 5.16 -31.22 -8.94
CA ASP A 19 5.32 -31.62 -7.54
C ASP A 19 4.98 -30.51 -6.53
N ILE A 20 5.24 -29.25 -6.87
CA ILE A 20 4.90 -28.08 -6.03
C ILE A 20 3.40 -27.82 -6.15
N ALA A 21 2.83 -27.84 -7.35
CA ALA A 21 1.39 -27.72 -7.56
C ALA A 21 0.61 -28.83 -6.83
N ALA A 22 1.05 -30.08 -6.95
CA ALA A 22 0.46 -31.21 -6.21
C ALA A 22 0.63 -31.09 -4.69
N TYR A 23 1.77 -30.57 -4.22
CA TYR A 23 2.01 -30.31 -2.78
C TYR A 23 1.11 -29.22 -2.20
N ILE A 24 0.68 -28.26 -3.03
CA ILE A 24 -0.24 -27.17 -2.65
C ILE A 24 -1.69 -27.64 -2.69
N ASP A 25 -2.09 -28.34 -3.75
CA ASP A 25 -3.45 -28.87 -3.90
C ASP A 25 -3.83 -29.85 -2.78
N ASP A 26 -2.85 -30.58 -2.23
CA ASP A 26 -3.05 -31.55 -1.15
C ASP A 26 -2.99 -30.92 0.27
N ARG A 27 -2.75 -29.60 0.37
CA ARG A 27 -2.79 -28.83 1.63
C ARG A 27 -3.84 -27.71 1.56
N PRO A 28 -5.08 -27.97 1.96
CA PRO A 28 -6.09 -26.91 2.03
C PRO A 28 -5.63 -25.80 2.96
N VAL A 29 -5.91 -24.55 2.58
CA VAL A 29 -5.63 -23.37 3.40
C VAL A 29 -6.41 -23.48 4.71
N ASP A 30 -5.70 -23.79 5.81
CA ASP A 30 -6.27 -23.96 7.13
C ASP A 30 -6.04 -22.75 8.04
N GLU A 31 -6.74 -22.71 9.18
CA GLU A 31 -6.64 -21.60 10.13
C GLU A 31 -5.21 -21.41 10.68
N ALA A 32 -4.45 -22.51 10.83
CA ALA A 32 -3.08 -22.46 11.30
C ALA A 32 -2.15 -21.80 10.27
N MET A 33 -2.40 -22.03 8.99
CA MET A 33 -1.68 -21.40 7.88
C MET A 33 -2.04 -19.92 7.78
N LEU A 34 -3.33 -19.56 7.85
CA LEU A 34 -3.78 -18.16 7.88
C LEU A 34 -3.20 -17.39 9.08
N ALA A 35 -3.11 -18.02 10.24
CA ALA A 35 -2.53 -17.41 11.44
C ALA A 35 -1.03 -17.12 11.35
N ARG A 36 -0.32 -17.70 10.37
CA ARG A 36 1.10 -17.42 10.12
C ARG A 36 1.32 -16.24 9.18
N VAL A 37 0.29 -15.81 8.47
CA VAL A 37 0.36 -14.66 7.56
C VAL A 37 0.30 -13.38 8.37
N THR A 38 1.47 -12.80 8.62
CA THR A 38 1.62 -11.55 9.36
C THR A 38 1.88 -10.34 8.46
N ARG A 39 2.34 -10.58 7.22
CA ARG A 39 2.73 -9.53 6.29
C ARG A 39 2.37 -9.95 4.86
N LEU A 40 1.90 -9.01 4.05
CA LEU A 40 1.76 -9.14 2.60
C LEU A 40 2.73 -8.16 1.94
N PRO A 41 3.93 -8.59 1.51
CA PRO A 41 4.96 -7.73 0.93
C PRO A 41 4.76 -7.40 -0.55
N THR A 42 5.50 -6.39 -1.02
CA THR A 42 5.62 -5.92 -2.42
C THR A 42 6.17 -6.97 -3.38
N GLU A 43 7.12 -7.78 -2.91
CA GLU A 43 7.64 -8.91 -3.65
C GLU A 43 7.14 -10.18 -2.98
N PRO A 44 6.60 -11.14 -3.76
CA PRO A 44 6.18 -12.40 -3.18
C PRO A 44 7.37 -13.05 -2.45
N ALA A 45 7.32 -13.08 -1.11
CA ALA A 45 8.04 -14.13 -0.40
C ALA A 45 7.50 -15.45 -0.94
N ALA A 46 8.39 -16.34 -1.40
CA ALA A 46 7.99 -17.61 -2.03
C ALA A 46 6.96 -18.40 -1.20
N ASP A 47 6.91 -18.16 0.12
CA ASP A 47 5.99 -18.80 1.05
C ASP A 47 4.54 -18.26 0.99
N LEU A 48 4.31 -17.01 0.57
CA LEU A 48 2.97 -16.39 0.50
C LEU A 48 2.26 -16.67 -0.82
N VAL A 49 3.03 -16.86 -1.89
CA VAL A 49 2.58 -17.24 -3.24
C VAL A 49 1.73 -18.49 -3.24
N PHE A 50 1.91 -19.39 -2.28
CA PHE A 50 1.21 -20.67 -2.29
C PHE A 50 0.01 -20.71 -1.35
N VAL A 51 -0.09 -19.79 -0.38
CA VAL A 51 -1.14 -19.80 0.64
C VAL A 51 -2.39 -19.07 0.17
N ILE A 52 -2.22 -17.98 -0.58
CA ILE A 52 -3.30 -17.03 -0.81
C ILE A 52 -3.68 -16.95 -2.31
N TRP A 53 -2.74 -17.27 -3.20
CA TRP A 53 -2.89 -17.20 -4.66
C TRP A 53 -4.14 -17.85 -5.26
N PRO A 54 -4.69 -18.97 -4.76
CA PRO A 54 -5.95 -19.50 -5.30
C PRO A 54 -7.17 -18.57 -5.14
N HIS A 55 -7.06 -17.53 -4.31
CA HIS A 55 -8.12 -16.55 -4.05
C HIS A 55 -7.86 -15.17 -4.68
N PHE A 56 -6.71 -14.98 -5.34
CA PHE A 56 -6.28 -13.71 -5.94
C PHE A 56 -5.97 -13.96 -7.42
N ASP A 57 -6.52 -13.16 -8.33
CA ASP A 57 -6.68 -13.51 -9.76
C ASP A 57 -5.39 -13.60 -10.61
N GLY A 58 -4.20 -13.55 -9.98
CA GLY A 58 -3.07 -14.42 -10.33
C GLY A 58 -2.50 -14.36 -11.75
N GLU A 59 -2.73 -13.29 -12.52
CA GLU A 59 -2.17 -13.11 -13.86
C GLU A 59 -1.26 -11.88 -13.98
N SER A 60 -0.18 -11.81 -13.20
CA SER A 60 1.06 -11.16 -13.66
C SER A 60 2.26 -11.54 -12.77
N ASP A 61 3.48 -11.36 -13.29
CA ASP A 61 4.73 -11.44 -12.51
C ASP A 61 4.84 -10.31 -11.45
N GLU A 62 3.83 -9.46 -11.33
CA GLU A 62 3.66 -8.43 -10.30
C GLU A 62 2.56 -8.88 -9.32
N PHE A 63 2.80 -8.78 -8.00
CA PHE A 63 1.80 -9.14 -6.98
C PHE A 63 0.72 -8.05 -6.91
N GLU A 64 -0.30 -8.16 -7.77
CA GLU A 64 -1.41 -7.21 -7.85
C GLU A 64 -2.58 -7.65 -6.97
N LEU A 65 -2.87 -6.91 -5.90
CA LEU A 65 -4.00 -7.19 -5.02
C LEU A 65 -5.23 -6.43 -5.54
N THR A 66 -5.91 -7.01 -6.54
CA THR A 66 -7.02 -6.35 -7.25
C THR A 66 -8.25 -6.12 -6.37
N ASP A 67 -8.38 -6.81 -5.24
CA ASP A 67 -9.45 -6.63 -4.23
C ASP A 67 -8.90 -6.95 -2.83
N LEU A 68 -9.26 -6.13 -1.83
CA LEU A 68 -8.84 -6.31 -0.44
C LEU A 68 -9.76 -7.27 0.33
N SER A 69 -10.80 -7.84 -0.31
CA SER A 69 -11.71 -8.78 0.36
C SER A 69 -10.98 -10.02 0.92
N GLY A 70 -11.45 -10.51 2.06
CA GLY A 70 -10.86 -11.69 2.72
C GLY A 70 -9.63 -11.41 3.58
N LEU A 71 -9.04 -10.20 3.56
CA LEU A 71 -7.95 -9.83 4.47
C LEU A 71 -8.34 -9.91 5.95
N ASP A 72 -9.62 -9.72 6.26
CA ASP A 72 -10.19 -9.88 7.59
C ASP A 72 -10.20 -11.33 8.10
N ARG A 73 -9.90 -12.30 7.23
CA ARG A 73 -9.71 -13.72 7.59
C ARG A 73 -8.27 -14.04 8.01
N LEU A 74 -7.35 -13.06 7.95
CA LEU A 74 -5.96 -13.21 8.36
C LEU A 74 -5.79 -12.70 9.79
N PRO A 75 -5.91 -13.56 10.82
CA PRO A 75 -6.04 -13.12 12.22
C PRO A 75 -4.75 -12.52 12.78
N ALA A 76 -3.62 -12.66 12.09
CA ALA A 76 -2.32 -12.15 12.51
C ALA A 76 -1.74 -11.08 11.56
N LEU A 77 -2.50 -10.66 10.53
CA LEU A 77 -2.01 -9.71 9.54
C LEU A 77 -1.72 -8.36 10.20
N ALA A 78 -0.46 -7.96 10.17
CA ALA A 78 0.07 -6.74 10.77
C ALA A 78 0.50 -5.71 9.73
N GLU A 79 0.96 -6.16 8.55
CA GLU A 79 1.48 -5.29 7.49
C GLU A 79 0.87 -5.66 6.14
N LEU A 80 0.29 -4.68 5.46
CA LEU A 80 -0.32 -4.82 4.15
C LEU A 80 0.40 -3.93 3.16
N PHE A 81 0.93 -4.51 2.10
CA PHE A 81 1.19 -3.82 0.85
C PHE A 81 0.13 -4.23 -0.18
N ALA A 82 -0.45 -3.27 -0.89
CA ALA A 82 -1.36 -3.54 -1.99
C ALA A 82 -1.16 -2.56 -3.14
N GLU A 83 -1.02 -3.08 -4.36
CA GLU A 83 -1.16 -2.28 -5.57
C GLU A 83 -2.63 -2.28 -6.00
N VAL A 84 -3.19 -1.08 -6.18
CA VAL A 84 -4.63 -0.88 -6.37
C VAL A 84 -4.85 -0.17 -7.70
N HIS A 85 -5.32 -0.93 -8.70
CA HIS A 85 -5.52 -0.47 -10.07
C HIS A 85 -6.98 -0.08 -10.38
N ARG A 86 -7.90 -0.38 -9.45
CA ARG A 86 -9.32 -0.01 -9.48
C ARG A 86 -9.75 0.48 -8.10
N GLU A 87 -10.94 1.06 -7.97
CA GLU A 87 -11.44 1.48 -6.65
C GLU A 87 -11.43 0.29 -5.67
N ALA A 88 -10.65 0.42 -4.60
CA ALA A 88 -10.57 -0.59 -3.55
C ALA A 88 -11.43 -0.19 -2.35
N ASP A 89 -12.21 -1.14 -1.83
CA ASP A 89 -12.94 -0.94 -0.59
C ASP A 89 -11.99 -1.08 0.62
N LEU A 90 -11.54 0.05 1.15
CA LEU A 90 -10.68 0.10 2.32
C LEU A 90 -11.41 -0.28 3.63
N ALA A 91 -12.73 -0.53 3.63
CA ALA A 91 -13.47 -0.89 4.85
C ALA A 91 -12.96 -2.20 5.49
N VAL A 92 -12.35 -3.08 4.70
CA VAL A 92 -11.74 -4.31 5.22
C VAL A 92 -10.50 -4.05 6.07
N VAL A 93 -9.73 -2.99 5.78
CA VAL A 93 -8.57 -2.59 6.61
C VAL A 93 -9.01 -2.31 8.04
N ALA A 94 -10.18 -1.70 8.24
CA ALA A 94 -10.75 -1.45 9.56
C ALA A 94 -11.20 -2.72 10.30
N ARG A 95 -11.39 -3.84 9.59
CA ARG A 95 -11.77 -5.14 10.17
C ARG A 95 -10.56 -5.98 10.57
N CYS A 96 -9.37 -5.68 10.06
CA CYS A 96 -8.13 -6.37 10.41
C CYS A 96 -7.62 -5.91 11.78
N ALA A 97 -7.96 -6.65 12.85
CA ALA A 97 -7.70 -6.27 14.24
C ALA A 97 -6.23 -6.02 14.60
N HIS A 98 -5.30 -6.65 13.87
CA HIS A 98 -3.86 -6.57 14.12
C HIS A 98 -3.10 -5.72 13.09
N LEU A 99 -3.80 -5.15 12.09
CA LEU A 99 -3.16 -4.40 11.03
C LEU A 99 -2.68 -3.04 11.56
N THR A 100 -1.37 -2.83 11.47
CA THR A 100 -0.69 -1.63 12.01
C THR A 100 0.01 -0.83 10.92
N SER A 101 0.36 -1.45 9.80
CA SER A 101 1.03 -0.79 8.68
C SER A 101 0.30 -1.09 7.38
N VAL A 102 -0.04 -0.04 6.64
CA VAL A 102 -0.67 -0.14 5.33
C VAL A 102 0.13 0.72 4.35
N SER A 103 0.58 0.09 3.27
CA SER A 103 1.18 0.75 2.12
C SER A 103 0.31 0.47 0.91
N LEU A 104 -0.25 1.53 0.31
CA LEU A 104 -1.11 1.42 -0.87
C LEU A 104 -0.45 2.11 -2.05
N ASP A 105 -0.43 1.41 -3.17
CA ASP A 105 0.02 1.98 -4.43
C ASP A 105 -1.14 2.13 -5.40
N CYS A 106 -1.85 3.25 -5.31
CA CYS A 106 -3.10 3.48 -6.04
C CYS A 106 -2.88 4.23 -7.36
N ARG A 107 -3.34 3.64 -8.48
CA ARG A 107 -3.38 4.33 -9.80
C ARG A 107 -4.65 5.14 -10.03
N VAL A 108 -5.61 5.04 -9.10
CA VAL A 108 -6.94 5.65 -9.19
C VAL A 108 -7.21 6.55 -7.97
N PRO A 109 -8.22 7.44 -8.04
CA PRO A 109 -8.69 8.17 -6.86
C PRO A 109 -9.01 7.23 -5.70
N LEU A 110 -8.52 7.59 -4.52
CA LEU A 110 -8.63 6.77 -3.32
C LEU A 110 -9.47 7.48 -2.26
N ASP A 111 -10.61 6.90 -1.89
CA ASP A 111 -11.39 7.35 -0.75
C ASP A 111 -10.78 6.79 0.55
N LEU A 112 -10.24 7.67 1.38
CA LEU A 112 -9.67 7.32 2.68
C LEU A 112 -10.73 7.22 3.79
N SER A 113 -11.98 7.62 3.55
CA SER A 113 -13.07 7.60 4.54
C SER A 113 -13.22 6.27 5.30
N PRO A 114 -13.11 5.09 4.65
CA PRO A 114 -13.24 3.81 5.34
C PRO A 114 -12.11 3.55 6.35
N LEU A 115 -10.93 4.17 6.18
CA LEU A 115 -9.81 4.02 7.12
C LEU A 115 -10.10 4.64 8.48
N ALA A 116 -11.05 5.58 8.61
CA ALA A 116 -11.37 6.26 9.87
C ALA A 116 -11.72 5.30 11.03
N ALA A 117 -12.13 4.06 10.71
CA ALA A 117 -12.43 3.01 11.68
C ALA A 117 -11.24 2.09 12.01
N ALA A 118 -10.10 2.20 11.31
CA ALA A 118 -8.90 1.38 11.50
C ALA A 118 -8.09 1.81 12.73
N ARG A 119 -8.63 1.53 13.93
CA ARG A 119 -8.08 2.03 15.21
C ARG A 119 -6.65 1.59 15.53
N GLY A 120 -6.20 0.47 14.97
CA GLY A 120 -4.84 -0.06 15.17
C GLY A 120 -3.81 0.47 14.17
N LEU A 121 -4.21 1.26 13.18
CA LEU A 121 -3.31 1.71 12.13
C LEU A 121 -2.32 2.74 12.68
N ARG A 122 -1.02 2.47 12.49
CA ARG A 122 0.10 3.27 12.98
C ARG A 122 0.93 3.90 11.87
N THR A 123 1.00 3.23 10.74
CA THR A 123 1.73 3.69 9.56
C THR A 123 0.83 3.60 8.34
N LEU A 124 0.70 4.71 7.62
CA LEU A 124 0.07 4.77 6.32
C LEU A 124 1.06 5.35 5.30
N GLU A 125 1.33 4.58 4.24
CA GLU A 125 2.15 4.99 3.11
C GLU A 125 1.31 4.93 1.83
N LEU A 126 1.27 6.03 1.09
CA LEU A 126 0.57 6.12 -0.20
C LEU A 126 1.62 6.39 -1.28
N LEU A 127 1.96 5.37 -2.09
CA LEU A 127 3.07 5.43 -3.05
C LEU A 127 2.78 6.28 -4.31
N ARG A 128 1.49 6.43 -4.64
CA ARG A 128 0.97 7.30 -5.70
C ARG A 128 -0.21 8.12 -5.17
N ALA A 129 0.11 9.05 -4.27
CA ALA A 129 -0.86 9.92 -3.63
C ALA A 129 -1.42 11.03 -4.54
N GLU A 130 -1.07 11.09 -5.83
CA GLU A 130 -1.48 12.15 -6.77
C GLU A 130 -3.01 12.30 -6.88
N ASN A 131 -3.74 11.21 -6.66
CA ASN A 131 -5.21 11.18 -6.75
C ASN A 131 -5.90 11.16 -5.37
N VAL A 132 -5.18 11.42 -4.29
CA VAL A 132 -5.77 11.58 -2.95
C VAL A 132 -6.37 12.97 -2.85
N ALA A 133 -7.68 13.05 -2.65
CA ALA A 133 -8.40 14.33 -2.61
C ALA A 133 -8.47 14.96 -1.21
N ASP A 134 -8.46 14.15 -0.14
CA ASP A 134 -8.69 14.62 1.22
C ASP A 134 -8.03 13.70 2.26
N LEU A 135 -7.50 14.30 3.34
CA LEU A 135 -6.93 13.62 4.50
C LEU A 135 -7.84 13.67 5.74
N ALA A 136 -9.01 14.31 5.68
CA ALA A 136 -9.89 14.53 6.83
C ALA A 136 -10.30 13.22 7.52
N ALA A 137 -10.38 12.11 6.80
CA ALA A 137 -10.66 10.79 7.36
C ALA A 137 -9.57 10.29 8.32
N LEU A 138 -8.32 10.74 8.15
CA LEU A 138 -7.18 10.28 8.95
C LEU A 138 -7.12 10.97 10.33
N ARG A 139 -7.77 12.12 10.50
CA ARG A 139 -7.73 12.90 11.77
C ARG A 139 -8.26 12.15 12.98
N SER A 140 -9.16 11.19 12.76
CA SER A 140 -9.78 10.39 13.84
C SER A 140 -8.97 9.15 14.22
N LEU A 141 -7.84 8.89 13.56
CA LEU A 141 -7.04 7.70 13.84
C LEU A 141 -6.20 7.92 15.11
N PRO A 142 -6.48 7.15 16.18
CA PRO A 142 -5.89 7.42 17.49
C PRO A 142 -4.41 7.01 17.57
N GLU A 143 -3.95 6.09 16.72
CA GLU A 143 -2.59 5.55 16.75
C GLU A 143 -1.75 5.88 15.50
N LEU A 144 -2.30 6.60 14.51
CA LEU A 144 -1.58 6.89 13.27
C LEU A 144 -0.43 7.86 13.54
N ALA A 145 0.78 7.31 13.59
CA ALA A 145 2.00 8.00 14.01
C ALA A 145 2.87 8.43 12.82
N THR A 146 2.77 7.71 11.70
CA THR A 146 3.56 7.94 10.49
C THR A 146 2.65 8.01 9.27
N LEU A 147 2.74 9.11 8.53
CA LEU A 147 2.06 9.29 7.25
C LEU A 147 3.08 9.68 6.17
N HIS A 148 3.22 8.83 5.16
CA HIS A 148 4.05 9.10 3.99
C HIS A 148 3.17 9.22 2.74
N LEU A 149 3.29 10.35 2.05
CA LEU A 149 2.61 10.62 0.80
C LEU A 149 3.67 10.74 -0.29
N HIS A 150 3.59 9.87 -1.28
CA HIS A 150 4.49 9.87 -2.41
C HIS A 150 3.76 10.39 -3.65
N GLY A 151 4.38 11.29 -4.39
CA GLY A 151 3.76 12.02 -5.49
C GLY A 151 3.33 13.42 -5.09
N ASP A 152 2.71 14.11 -6.04
CA ASP A 152 2.35 15.52 -5.88
C ASP A 152 0.85 15.75 -6.12
N PRO A 153 0.00 15.44 -5.12
CA PRO A 153 -1.42 15.77 -5.23
C PRO A 153 -1.57 17.29 -5.28
N GLN A 154 -2.09 17.77 -6.41
CA GLN A 154 -2.38 19.18 -6.59
C GLN A 154 -3.47 19.60 -5.58
N ALA A 155 -3.17 20.64 -4.79
CA ALA A 155 -4.11 21.26 -3.84
C ALA A 155 -4.63 20.36 -2.70
N LEU A 156 -3.85 19.36 -2.26
CA LEU A 156 -4.18 18.58 -1.06
C LEU A 156 -4.16 19.45 0.20
N ASP A 157 -5.28 19.48 0.94
CA ASP A 157 -5.37 20.18 2.22
C ASP A 157 -4.63 19.43 3.33
N LEU A 158 -3.54 20.02 3.84
CA LEU A 158 -2.75 19.45 4.94
C LEU A 158 -3.28 19.82 6.34
N ARG A 159 -4.25 20.73 6.47
CA ARG A 159 -4.79 21.15 7.79
C ARG A 159 -5.24 19.98 8.67
N PRO A 160 -5.83 18.88 8.17
CA PRO A 160 -6.18 17.72 9.00
C PRO A 160 -5.01 17.13 9.80
N LEU A 161 -3.76 17.28 9.34
CA LEU A 161 -2.57 16.80 10.04
C LEU A 161 -2.37 17.47 11.41
N LEU A 162 -2.88 18.70 11.56
CA LEU A 162 -2.80 19.45 12.82
C LEU A 162 -3.67 18.84 13.91
N ASP A 163 -4.74 18.13 13.53
CA ASP A 163 -5.70 17.52 14.45
C ASP A 163 -5.39 16.03 14.72
N MET A 164 -4.37 15.46 14.07
CA MET A 164 -3.97 14.08 14.30
C MET A 164 -3.24 13.95 15.65
N PRO A 165 -3.77 13.16 16.61
CA PRO A 165 -3.29 13.16 18.00
C PRO A 165 -1.95 12.44 18.16
N ALA A 166 -1.68 11.40 17.39
CA ALA A 166 -0.49 10.55 17.50
C ALA A 166 0.58 10.81 16.44
N LEU A 167 0.31 11.71 15.48
CA LEU A 167 1.23 11.97 14.36
C LEU A 167 2.57 12.47 14.89
N SER A 168 3.64 11.76 14.53
CA SER A 168 5.02 12.05 14.93
C SER A 168 5.96 12.20 13.73
N SER A 169 5.59 11.62 12.57
CA SER A 169 6.34 11.70 11.34
C SER A 169 5.40 11.92 10.15
N PHE A 170 5.72 12.92 9.34
CA PHE A 170 5.05 13.20 8.08
C PHE A 170 6.10 13.38 6.98
N ALA A 171 5.93 12.65 5.88
CA ALA A 171 6.76 12.84 4.70
C ALA A 171 5.90 13.07 3.46
N ARG A 172 6.30 14.04 2.64
CA ARG A 172 5.81 14.23 1.28
C ARG A 172 6.99 14.07 0.32
N LEU A 173 7.01 12.98 -0.41
CA LEU A 173 8.13 12.57 -1.25
C LEU A 173 7.71 12.64 -2.72
N ARG A 174 8.42 13.37 -3.55
CA ARG A 174 8.18 13.34 -4.99
C ARG A 174 8.73 12.05 -5.59
N THR A 175 7.84 11.13 -5.95
CA THR A 175 8.17 10.00 -6.81
C THR A 175 8.27 10.50 -8.25
N ALA A 176 9.48 10.64 -8.76
CA ALA A 176 9.69 11.03 -10.16
C ALA A 176 9.39 9.85 -11.09
N PHE A 177 8.14 9.69 -11.53
CA PHE A 177 7.76 8.75 -12.59
C PHE A 177 6.84 9.33 -13.68
N ALA A 178 6.59 10.64 -13.71
CA ALA A 178 5.81 11.27 -14.78
C ALA A 178 6.69 12.21 -15.63
N GLU A 179 6.99 11.79 -16.86
CA GLU A 179 7.41 12.69 -17.93
C GLU A 179 6.36 13.81 -18.08
N GLY A 180 6.80 15.07 -17.97
CA GLY A 180 5.95 16.23 -18.30
C GLY A 180 5.48 17.10 -17.13
N THR A 181 6.01 16.93 -15.92
CA THR A 181 5.62 17.83 -14.80
C THR A 181 6.38 19.16 -14.85
N ASN A 182 5.64 20.27 -14.85
CA ASN A 182 6.17 21.64 -14.83
C ASN A 182 7.01 21.89 -13.57
N PRO A 183 8.30 22.26 -13.68
CA PRO A 183 9.17 22.55 -12.54
C PRO A 183 8.75 23.78 -11.70
N ALA A 184 7.72 24.52 -12.13
CA ALA A 184 7.11 25.60 -11.35
C ALA A 184 6.04 25.15 -10.33
N ALA A 185 5.64 23.87 -10.31
CA ALA A 185 4.70 23.34 -9.30
C ALA A 185 5.36 23.04 -7.94
N LEU A 186 6.68 23.26 -7.84
CA LEU A 186 7.53 22.70 -6.78
C LEU A 186 7.66 23.56 -5.53
N ALA A 187 6.89 24.65 -5.43
CA ALA A 187 6.66 25.33 -4.18
C ALA A 187 5.41 26.21 -4.27
N PHE A 188 4.72 26.35 -3.12
CA PHE A 188 3.86 27.47 -2.68
C PHE A 188 2.34 27.27 -2.64
N GLY A 189 1.83 27.40 -1.41
CA GLY A 189 0.43 27.42 -0.95
C GLY A 189 0.37 27.55 0.59
N ASP A 190 -0.82 27.44 1.19
CA ASP A 190 -1.07 27.50 2.65
C ASP A 190 -0.36 26.42 3.48
N ASP A 191 0.26 25.42 2.83
CA ASP A 191 1.00 24.32 3.45
C ASP A 191 2.16 24.79 4.31
N ALA A 192 2.83 25.89 3.97
CA ALA A 192 4.00 26.36 4.71
C ALA A 192 3.69 26.63 6.20
N LEU A 193 2.51 27.16 6.50
CA LEU A 193 2.05 27.39 7.86
C LEU A 193 1.73 26.07 8.58
N VAL A 194 1.12 25.12 7.88
CA VAL A 194 0.83 23.79 8.43
C VAL A 194 2.13 23.05 8.74
N LEU A 195 3.07 22.99 7.80
CA LEU A 195 4.37 22.33 7.98
C LEU A 195 5.18 22.96 9.12
N ALA A 196 5.16 24.29 9.24
CA ALA A 196 5.77 24.99 10.36
C ALA A 196 5.09 24.64 11.70
N ALA A 197 3.77 24.57 11.74
CA ALA A 197 3.02 24.18 12.94
C ALA A 197 3.29 22.71 13.34
N LEU A 198 3.41 21.80 12.37
CA LEU A 198 3.84 20.42 12.62
C LEU A 198 5.24 20.38 13.24
N PHE A 199 6.19 21.15 12.68
CA PHE A 199 7.54 21.25 13.23
C PHE A 199 7.56 21.78 14.67
N VAL A 200 6.75 22.81 14.98
CA VAL A 200 6.61 23.35 16.36
C VAL A 200 6.04 22.31 17.32
N ARG A 201 5.17 21.40 16.85
CA ARG A 201 4.68 20.25 17.63
C ARG A 201 5.72 19.14 17.81
N GLY A 202 6.92 19.28 17.24
CA GLY A 202 7.97 18.27 17.28
C GLY A 202 7.77 17.11 16.31
N ILE A 203 6.91 17.27 15.32
CA ILE A 203 6.67 16.25 14.28
C ILE A 203 7.82 16.29 13.29
N ALA A 204 8.41 15.14 13.01
CA ALA A 204 9.44 15.01 11.98
C ALA A 204 8.79 15.23 10.60
N VAL A 205 9.23 16.27 9.89
CA VAL A 205 8.71 16.61 8.57
C VAL A 205 9.81 16.42 7.53
N ALA A 206 9.52 15.66 6.48
CA ALA A 206 10.40 15.50 5.32
C ALA A 206 9.65 15.87 4.04
N THR A 207 10.19 16.82 3.27
CA THR A 207 9.69 17.17 1.94
C THR A 207 10.83 17.08 0.94
N ARG A 208 10.70 16.26 -0.11
CA ARG A 208 11.71 16.10 -1.17
C ARG A 208 11.06 16.13 -2.54
#